data_AF-A0A093Y5K6-F1
#
_entry.id   AF-A0A093Y5K6-F1
#
_cell.length_a   1.000
_cell.length_b   1.000
_cell.length_c   1.000
_cell.angle_alpha   90.00
_cell.angle_beta   90.00
_cell.angle_gamma   90.00
#
_symmetry.space_group_name_H-M   'P 1'
#
loop_
_entity.id
_entity.type
_entity.pdbx_description
1 polymer ?
#
loop_
_entity_poly.entity_id
_entity_poly.type
_entity_poly.pdbx_seq_one_letter_code
_entity_poly.pdbx_strand_id
1 'polypeptide(L)'
;MNDSELRVRIYERYLHFGGRRFESQLPDMLPRSYSSVFTHADIAPRNIMVDEQNKVTGILDWEYAVWYPDYWEYAQIMRPAFEGDWSMWMDRTAPQTWDLNGINAARRVLF
;
A
#
# COMPACT_ATOMS: atom_id res chain seq x y z
N MET A 1 9.49 0.20 10.35
CA MET A 1 8.60 1.32 10.72
C MET A 1 7.30 0.72 11.18
N ASN A 2 6.87 1.01 12.40
CA ASN A 2 5.63 0.48 12.95
C ASN A 2 4.41 1.30 12.47
N ASP A 3 3.20 0.82 12.77
CA ASP A 3 1.95 1.47 12.38
C ASP A 3 1.80 2.90 12.90
N SER A 4 2.12 3.12 14.18
CA SER A 4 2.02 4.44 14.79
C SER A 4 2.92 5.46 14.07
N GLU A 5 4.18 5.08 13.80
CA GLU A 5 5.15 5.90 13.08
C GLU A 5 4.67 6.22 11.66
N LEU A 6 4.16 5.22 10.93
CA LEU A 6 3.65 5.41 9.58
C LEU A 6 2.46 6.38 9.56
N ARG A 7 1.49 6.18 10.46
CA ARG A 7 0.28 7.00 10.53
C ARG A 7 0.60 8.45 10.88
N VAL A 8 1.52 8.69 11.82
CA VAL A 8 2.02 10.04 12.15
C VAL A 8 2.67 10.67 10.93
N ARG A 9 3.57 9.95 10.23
CA ARG A 9 4.24 10.46 9.04
C ARG A 9 3.27 10.81 7.91
N ILE A 10 2.25 9.98 7.68
CA ILE A 10 1.20 10.26 6.69
C ILE A 10 0.43 11.52 7.08
N TYR A 11 0.02 11.62 8.35
CA TYR A 11 -0.75 12.75 8.86
C TYR A 11 0.01 14.08 8.76
N GLU A 12 1.26 14.12 9.23
CA GLU A 12 2.12 15.30 9.15
C GLU A 12 2.34 15.75 7.70
N ARG A 13 2.59 14.79 6.80
CA ARG A 13 2.79 15.08 5.37
C ARG A 13 1.50 15.57 4.72
N TYR A 14 0.34 15.04 5.11
CA TYR A 14 -0.96 15.54 4.66
C TYR A 14 -1.23 16.98 5.13
N LEU A 15 -0.97 17.29 6.40
CA LEU A 15 -1.11 18.66 6.92
C LEU A 15 -0.21 19.66 6.18
N HIS A 16 0.98 19.21 5.77
CA HIS A 16 1.95 20.07 5.10
C HIS A 16 1.66 20.24 3.59
N PHE A 17 1.24 19.18 2.89
CA PHE A 17 1.15 19.19 1.41
C PHE A 17 -0.26 18.87 0.84
N GLY A 18 -1.15 18.23 1.62
CA GLY A 18 -2.35 17.53 1.11
C GLY A 18 -3.66 18.33 1.20
N GLY A 19 -3.62 19.50 1.82
CA GLY A 19 -4.81 20.31 2.11
C GLY A 19 -5.52 19.85 3.37
N ARG A 20 -6.21 20.74 4.07
CA ARG A 20 -6.78 20.49 5.41
C ARG A 20 -8.21 19.94 5.40
N ARG A 21 -8.68 19.41 4.25
CA ARG A 21 -10.08 18.97 4.07
C ARG A 21 -10.51 17.89 5.06
N PHE A 22 -9.58 17.02 5.42
CA PHE A 22 -9.80 15.88 6.32
C PHE A 22 -8.93 15.99 7.58
N GLU A 23 -8.48 17.19 7.96
CA GLU A 23 -7.54 17.39 9.07
C GLU A 23 -7.96 16.68 10.35
N SER A 24 -9.22 16.85 10.79
CA SER A 24 -9.69 16.22 12.03
C SER A 24 -10.04 14.72 11.86
N GLN A 25 -10.38 14.27 10.65
CA GLN A 25 -10.85 12.90 10.42
C GLN A 25 -9.73 11.94 9.97
N LEU A 26 -8.68 12.45 9.32
CA LEU A 26 -7.67 11.61 8.67
C LEU A 26 -7.03 10.59 9.62
N PRO A 27 -6.64 10.93 10.87
CA PRO A 27 -6.10 9.94 11.78
C PRO A 27 -7.00 8.71 11.96
N ASP A 28 -8.31 8.91 12.08
CA ASP A 28 -9.27 7.82 12.30
C ASP A 28 -9.62 7.05 11.02
N MET A 29 -9.43 7.67 9.85
CA MET A 29 -9.62 7.04 8.55
C MET A 29 -8.44 6.14 8.11
N LEU A 30 -7.28 6.25 8.77
CA LEU A 30 -6.10 5.44 8.44
C LEU A 30 -6.24 4.02 9.02
N PRO A 31 -5.85 2.96 8.27
CA PRO A 31 -5.80 1.60 8.78
C PRO A 31 -4.93 1.48 10.03
N ARG A 32 -5.12 0.41 10.80
CA ARG A 32 -4.31 0.08 11.98
C ARG A 32 -3.85 -1.35 11.91
N SER A 33 -2.58 -1.57 12.22
CA SER A 33 -2.00 -2.91 12.31
C SER A 33 -1.11 -3.03 13.53
N TYR A 34 -1.03 -4.25 14.08
CA TYR A 34 -0.09 -4.60 15.14
C TYR A 34 1.17 -5.28 14.60
N SER A 35 1.23 -5.52 13.29
CA SER A 35 2.29 -6.26 12.64
C SER A 35 3.12 -5.34 11.75
N SER A 36 4.44 -5.46 11.83
CA SER A 36 5.37 -4.89 10.85
C SER A 36 5.95 -6.06 10.05
N VAL A 37 5.76 -6.05 8.74
CA VAL A 37 6.20 -7.10 7.83
C VAL A 37 7.14 -6.52 6.78
N PHE A 38 7.93 -7.39 6.14
CA PHE A 38 8.77 -6.98 5.03
C PHE A 38 7.89 -6.86 3.77
N THR A 39 7.58 -5.64 3.38
CA THR A 39 6.78 -5.30 2.21
C THR A 39 7.68 -5.11 0.99
N HIS A 40 7.21 -5.49 -0.19
CA HIS A 40 7.84 -5.18 -1.47
C HIS A 40 7.60 -3.73 -1.87
N ALA A 41 6.43 -3.18 -1.53
CA ALA A 41 5.98 -1.81 -1.80
C ALA A 41 5.84 -1.40 -3.29
N ASP A 42 6.15 -2.31 -4.21
CA ASP A 42 5.97 -2.17 -5.67
C ASP A 42 5.66 -3.54 -6.33
N ILE A 43 4.90 -4.40 -5.66
CA ILE A 43 4.53 -5.68 -6.26
C ILE A 43 3.50 -5.46 -7.40
N ALA A 44 3.90 -5.87 -8.59
CA ALA A 44 3.11 -5.74 -9.81
C ALA A 44 3.48 -6.88 -10.79
N PRO A 45 2.65 -7.18 -11.81
CA PRO A 45 2.93 -8.28 -12.74
C PRO A 45 4.31 -8.20 -13.39
N ARG A 46 4.81 -7.00 -13.69
CA ARG A 46 6.15 -6.76 -14.26
C ARG A 46 7.31 -7.24 -13.36
N ASN A 47 7.06 -7.39 -12.06
CA ASN A 47 8.03 -7.78 -11.05
C ASN A 47 7.88 -9.26 -10.63
N ILE A 48 7.01 -10.04 -11.29
CA ILE A 48 6.77 -11.45 -10.99
C ILE A 48 7.18 -12.30 -12.20
N MET A 49 8.15 -13.19 -12.01
CA MET A 49 8.53 -14.17 -13.02
C MET A 49 7.65 -15.41 -12.91
N VAL A 50 7.19 -15.90 -14.05
CA VAL A 50 6.33 -17.08 -14.17
C VAL A 50 6.90 -18.01 -15.23
N ASP A 51 6.96 -19.32 -14.96
CA ASP A 51 7.36 -20.33 -15.94
C ASP A 51 6.22 -20.75 -16.89
N GLU A 52 6.54 -21.61 -17.85
CA GLU A 52 5.58 -22.15 -18.82
C GLU A 52 4.47 -23.00 -18.16
N GLN A 53 4.63 -23.40 -16.90
CA GLN A 53 3.63 -24.14 -16.13
C GLN A 53 2.82 -23.25 -15.18
N ASN A 54 2.87 -21.92 -15.36
CA ASN A 54 2.20 -20.92 -14.52
C ASN A 54 2.64 -20.91 -13.05
N LYS A 55 3.88 -21.33 -12.76
CA LYS A 55 4.44 -21.23 -11.40
C LYS A 55 5.27 -19.98 -11.25
N VAL A 56 5.10 -19.29 -10.12
CA VAL A 56 5.96 -18.17 -9.74
C VAL A 56 7.38 -18.69 -9.49
N THR A 57 8.35 -18.20 -10.25
CA THR A 57 9.76 -18.60 -10.16
C THR A 57 10.65 -17.56 -9.52
N GLY A 58 10.16 -16.32 -9.40
CA GLY A 58 10.87 -15.27 -8.67
C GLY A 58 10.09 -13.98 -8.58
N ILE A 59 10.52 -13.14 -7.65
CA ILE A 59 10.04 -11.78 -7.43
C ILE A 59 11.25 -10.87 -7.57
N LEU A 60 11.14 -9.88 -8.44
CA LEU A 60 12.21 -8.96 -8.82
C LEU A 60 11.97 -7.56 -8.22
N ASP A 61 12.96 -6.68 -8.33
CA ASP A 61 12.80 -5.24 -8.06
C ASP A 61 12.43 -4.86 -6.61
N TRP A 62 13.25 -5.35 -5.67
CA TRP A 62 13.10 -5.11 -4.23
C TRP A 62 13.64 -3.75 -3.76
N GLU A 63 13.94 -2.80 -4.64
CA GLU A 63 14.61 -1.55 -4.24
C GLU A 63 13.76 -0.64 -3.33
N TYR A 64 12.44 -0.78 -3.42
CA TYR A 64 11.48 -0.08 -2.56
C TYR A 64 11.05 -0.89 -1.33
N ALA A 65 11.60 -2.10 -1.16
CA ALA A 65 11.17 -2.99 -0.10
C ALA A 65 11.49 -2.42 1.29
N VAL A 66 10.56 -2.58 2.22
CA VAL A 66 10.63 -1.90 3.52
C VAL A 66 9.79 -2.60 4.59
N TRP A 67 10.22 -2.49 5.85
CA TRP A 67 9.47 -2.99 7.01
C TRP A 67 8.33 -2.04 7.40
N TYR A 68 7.11 -2.33 6.96
CA TYR A 68 5.91 -1.50 7.14
C TYR A 68 4.75 -2.34 7.68
N PRO A 69 3.66 -1.69 8.16
CA PRO A 69 2.41 -2.37 8.43
C PRO A 69 1.93 -3.25 7.27
N ASP A 70 1.33 -4.39 7.58
CA ASP A 70 0.81 -5.36 6.60
C ASP A 70 -0.20 -4.78 5.60
N TYR A 71 -1.01 -3.80 5.99
CA TYR A 71 -1.90 -3.07 5.07
C TYR A 71 -1.16 -2.29 3.99
N TRP A 72 0.14 -2.01 4.18
CA TRP A 72 0.90 -1.18 3.25
C TRP A 72 1.03 -1.84 1.89
N GLU A 73 1.30 -3.15 1.83
CA GLU A 73 1.40 -3.86 0.54
C GLU A 73 0.08 -3.79 -0.23
N TYR A 74 -1.03 -4.06 0.45
CA TYR A 74 -2.37 -3.95 -0.13
C TYR A 74 -2.65 -2.51 -0.61
N ALA A 75 -2.27 -1.50 0.18
CA ALA A 75 -2.42 -0.10 -0.20
C ALA A 75 -1.63 0.27 -1.48
N GLN A 76 -0.43 -0.30 -1.65
CA GLN A 76 0.42 -0.10 -2.83
C GLN A 76 -0.15 -0.80 -4.06
N ILE A 77 -0.60 -2.05 -3.93
CA ILE A 77 -1.28 -2.81 -5.00
C ILE A 77 -2.53 -2.08 -5.49
N MET A 78 -3.31 -1.50 -4.57
CA MET A 78 -4.54 -0.76 -4.88
C MET A 78 -4.28 0.67 -5.39
N ARG A 79 -3.03 1.06 -5.67
CA ARG A 79 -2.77 2.30 -6.42
C ARG A 79 -3.36 2.12 -7.83
N PRO A 80 -4.10 3.13 -8.36
CA PRO A 80 -4.56 3.07 -9.74
C PRO A 80 -3.35 2.91 -10.67
N ALA A 81 -3.17 1.72 -11.21
CA ALA A 81 -2.19 1.46 -12.25
C ALA A 81 -2.79 1.85 -13.60
N PHE A 82 -1.93 2.21 -14.55
CA PHE A 82 -2.34 2.47 -15.93
C PHE A 82 -2.78 1.19 -16.67
N GLU A 83 -2.50 0.01 -16.11
CA GLU A 83 -2.60 -1.26 -16.84
C GLU A 83 -3.47 -2.30 -16.13
N GLY A 84 -4.56 -2.66 -16.79
CA GLY A 84 -5.26 -3.94 -16.64
C GLY A 84 -6.04 -4.17 -15.34
N ASP A 85 -6.34 -5.45 -15.13
CA ASP A 85 -7.21 -5.96 -14.07
C ASP A 85 -6.46 -6.29 -12.76
N TRP A 86 -5.19 -5.90 -12.62
CA TRP A 86 -4.32 -6.35 -11.52
C TRP A 86 -4.90 -6.07 -10.13
N SER A 87 -5.25 -4.82 -9.84
CA SER A 87 -5.84 -4.44 -8.55
C SER A 87 -7.18 -5.15 -8.32
N MET A 88 -7.98 -5.35 -9.37
CA MET A 88 -9.24 -6.11 -9.28
C MET A 88 -8.98 -7.58 -8.91
N TRP A 89 -8.02 -8.24 -9.55
CA TRP A 89 -7.67 -9.63 -9.25
C TRP A 89 -7.09 -9.76 -7.84
N MET A 90 -6.17 -8.89 -7.48
CA MET A 90 -5.55 -8.89 -6.15
C MET A 90 -6.58 -8.62 -5.05
N ASP A 91 -7.55 -7.74 -5.27
CA ASP A 91 -8.64 -7.50 -4.32
C ASP A 91 -9.53 -8.74 -4.15
N ARG A 92 -9.89 -9.40 -5.26
CA ARG A 92 -10.71 -10.62 -5.26
C ARG A 92 -10.04 -11.80 -4.55
N THR A 93 -8.72 -11.89 -4.59
CA THR A 93 -7.95 -13.00 -4.01
C THR A 93 -7.21 -12.64 -2.74
N ALA A 94 -7.37 -11.42 -2.23
CA ALA A 94 -6.68 -10.98 -1.03
C ALA A 94 -7.10 -11.86 0.17
N PRO A 95 -6.16 -12.38 0.96
CA PRO A 95 -6.51 -13.09 2.20
C PRO A 95 -7.13 -12.14 3.24
N GLN A 96 -6.84 -10.84 3.12
CA GLN A 96 -7.38 -9.77 3.95
C GLN A 96 -7.44 -8.48 3.13
N THR A 97 -8.57 -7.78 3.21
CA THR A 97 -8.76 -6.44 2.64
C THR A 97 -8.62 -5.37 3.72
N TRP A 98 -8.38 -4.13 3.30
CA TRP A 98 -8.22 -2.99 4.20
C TRP A 98 -9.08 -1.80 3.75
N ASP A 99 -9.62 -1.05 4.71
CA ASP A 99 -10.24 0.24 4.40
C ASP A 99 -9.16 1.27 4.05
N LEU A 100 -9.06 1.61 2.77
CA LEU A 100 -8.05 2.55 2.26
C LEU A 100 -8.55 4.00 2.18
N ASN A 101 -9.70 4.35 2.76
CA ASN A 101 -10.26 5.71 2.67
C ASN A 101 -9.28 6.79 3.14
N GLY A 102 -8.63 6.61 4.30
CA GLY A 102 -7.61 7.54 4.80
C GLY A 102 -6.36 7.59 3.93
N ILE A 103 -5.90 6.43 3.45
CA ILE A 103 -4.77 6.33 2.53
C ILE A 103 -5.08 7.07 1.21
N ASN A 104 -6.27 6.88 0.67
CA ASN A 104 -6.73 7.53 -0.57
C ASN A 104 -6.88 9.04 -0.38
N ALA A 105 -7.37 9.50 0.77
CA ALA A 105 -7.43 10.92 1.12
C ALA A 105 -6.04 11.56 1.14
N ALA A 106 -5.02 10.85 1.62
CA ALA A 106 -3.63 11.32 1.67
C ALA A 106 -2.79 10.95 0.43
N ARG A 107 -3.34 10.22 -0.55
CA ARG A 107 -2.55 9.51 -1.58
C ARG A 107 -1.64 10.41 -2.42
N ARG A 108 -2.06 11.64 -2.71
CA ARG A 108 -1.30 12.62 -3.50
C ARG A 108 0.00 13.08 -2.83
N VAL A 109 0.12 12.87 -1.52
CA VAL A 109 1.30 13.27 -0.75
C VAL A 109 2.10 12.07 -0.27
N LEU A 110 1.68 10.84 -0.58
CA LEU A 110 2.45 9.65 -0.23
C LEU A 110 3.66 9.52 -1.17
N PHE A 111 4.68 8.83 -0.67
CA PHE A 111 5.93 8.53 -1.38
C PHE A 111 5.73 7.44 -2.45
#